data_AF-A0A1V6EXG6-F1
#
_entry.id   AF-A0A1V6EXG6-F1
#
_cell.length_a   1.000
_cell.length_b   1.000
_cell.length_c   1.000
_cell.angle_alpha   90.00
_cell.angle_beta   90.00
_cell.angle_gamma   90.00
#
_symmetry.space_group_name_H-M   'P 1'
#
loop_
_entity.id
_entity.type
_entity.pdbx_description
1 polymer ?
#
loop_
_entity_poly.entity_id
_entity_poly.type
_entity_poly.pdbx_seq_one_letter_code
_entity_poly.pdbx_strand_id
1 'polypeptide(L)'
;MLLYGVFYLNSPVGAMSHCFNSIIYARNLVHIWRADGKLSDRHSRLFHGAVACLVTAGSFLVLLTLLREFQATRDHAFQDQARNWMWIGVGVLGQGLFALRFLVQWIVTEIKQQSTIPPVFWYLSVAASLLLISSHAQRGEWLYAIGISTTLFVYLRNIYWVRHGAGASAQE
;
A
#
# COMPACT_ATOMS: atom_id res chain seq x y z
N MET A 1 9.23 -1.24 -10.24
CA MET A 1 8.15 -0.26 -10.08
C MET A 1 8.58 0.96 -9.28
N LEU A 2 9.09 0.84 -8.04
CA LEU A 2 9.60 2.01 -7.28
C LEU A 2 10.59 2.87 -8.08
N LEU A 3 11.67 2.27 -8.60
CA LEU A 3 12.67 2.99 -9.38
C LEU A 3 12.09 3.60 -10.67
N TYR A 4 11.11 2.93 -11.30
CA TYR A 4 10.41 3.45 -12.46
C TYR A 4 9.58 4.69 -12.11
N GLY A 5 8.80 4.63 -11.03
CA GLY A 5 8.05 5.78 -10.52
C GLY A 5 8.96 6.96 -10.17
N VAL A 6 10.08 6.71 -9.51
CA VAL A 6 11.01 7.75 -9.05
C VAL A 6 11.82 8.36 -10.20
N PHE A 7 12.42 7.55 -11.06
CA PHE A 7 13.39 8.03 -12.05
C PHE A 7 12.80 8.29 -13.43
N TYR A 8 11.72 7.58 -13.81
CA TYR A 8 11.10 7.73 -15.12
C TYR A 8 9.87 8.64 -15.08
N LEU A 9 9.00 8.46 -14.08
CA LEU A 9 7.76 9.23 -13.96
C LEU A 9 7.85 10.45 -13.03
N ASN A 10 8.90 10.53 -12.19
CA ASN A 10 8.97 11.46 -11.05
C ASN A 10 7.69 11.47 -10.19
N SER A 11 7.00 10.32 -10.06
CA SER A 11 5.71 10.21 -9.39
C SER A 11 5.86 10.13 -7.87
N PRO A 12 5.34 11.11 -7.09
CA PRO A 12 5.32 11.02 -5.64
C PRO A 12 4.45 9.87 -5.14
N VAL A 13 3.26 9.71 -5.73
CA VAL A 13 2.28 8.67 -5.34
C VAL A 13 2.82 7.27 -5.67
N GLY A 14 3.43 7.09 -6.84
CA GLY A 14 4.05 5.83 -7.25
C GLY A 14 5.25 5.42 -6.37
N ALA A 15 6.02 6.39 -5.89
CA ALA A 15 7.11 6.14 -4.95
C ALA A 15 6.60 5.67 -3.57
N MET A 16 5.46 6.21 -3.10
CA MET A 16 4.88 5.84 -1.80
C MET A 16 4.36 4.39 -1.75
N SER A 17 3.88 3.84 -2.88
CA SER A 17 3.26 2.50 -2.96
C SER A 17 4.08 1.35 -2.38
N HIS A 18 5.41 1.52 -2.29
CA HIS A 18 6.33 0.42 -2.04
C HIS A 18 6.97 0.42 -0.65
N CYS A 19 6.80 1.48 0.15
CA CYS A 19 7.52 1.63 1.41
C CYS A 19 6.82 0.97 2.62
N PHE A 20 5.49 1.09 2.71
CA PHE A 20 4.74 0.71 3.91
C PHE A 20 4.53 -0.80 4.07
N ASN A 21 4.27 -1.52 2.97
CA ASN A 21 3.95 -2.94 3.03
C ASN A 21 5.14 -3.80 3.51
N SER A 22 6.36 -3.37 3.23
CA SER A 22 7.60 -4.08 3.57
C SER A 22 7.77 -4.29 5.07
N ILE A 23 7.34 -3.33 5.90
CA ILE A 23 7.43 -3.42 7.37
C ILE A 23 6.54 -4.55 7.89
N ILE A 24 5.30 -4.58 7.42
CA ILE A 24 4.28 -5.53 7.87
C ILE A 24 4.67 -6.95 7.43
N TYR A 25 5.09 -7.10 6.17
CA TYR A 25 5.55 -8.39 5.66
C TYR A 25 6.80 -8.88 6.36
N ALA A 26 7.78 -8.00 6.60
CA ALA A 26 9.00 -8.35 7.32
C ALA A 26 8.70 -8.85 8.74
N ARG A 27 7.87 -8.13 9.50
CA ARG A 27 7.49 -8.52 10.86
C ARG A 27 6.76 -9.86 10.86
N ASN A 28 5.79 -10.06 9.98
CA ASN A 28 5.02 -11.30 9.90
C ASN A 28 5.93 -12.50 9.56
N LEU A 29 6.88 -12.33 8.63
CA LEU A 29 7.80 -13.38 8.21
C LEU A 29 8.79 -13.77 9.32
N VAL A 30 9.35 -12.77 10.02
CA VAL A 30 10.24 -13.01 11.16
C VAL A 30 9.51 -13.75 12.28
N HIS A 31 8.26 -13.38 12.56
CA HIS A 31 7.47 -14.05 13.59
C HIS A 31 7.31 -15.56 13.27
N ILE A 32 6.94 -15.89 12.04
CA ILE A 32 6.80 -17.28 11.58
C ILE A 32 8.13 -18.04 11.70
N TRP A 33 9.22 -17.46 11.21
CA TRP A 33 10.52 -18.15 11.23
C TRP A 33 11.12 -18.31 12.63
N ARG A 34 10.80 -17.42 13.58
CA ARG A 34 11.18 -17.60 14.99
C ARG A 34 10.34 -18.67 15.67
N ALA A 35 9.03 -18.71 15.40
CA ALA A 35 8.16 -19.77 15.89
C ALA A 35 8.60 -21.17 15.41
N ASP A 36 9.06 -21.26 14.16
CA ASP A 36 9.59 -22.49 13.56
C ASP A 36 11.03 -22.86 14.00
N GLY A 37 11.69 -22.03 14.82
CA GLY A 37 13.10 -22.23 15.23
C GLY A 37 14.13 -22.05 14.11
N LYS A 38 13.73 -21.57 12.92
CA LYS A 38 14.59 -21.42 11.73
C LYS A 38 15.46 -20.16 11.75
N LEU A 39 15.15 -19.18 12.61
CA LEU A 39 15.82 -17.87 12.62
C LEU A 39 16.45 -17.55 13.97
N SER A 40 17.77 -17.37 14.00
CA SER A 40 18.49 -16.93 15.20
C SER A 40 18.32 -15.43 15.46
N ASP A 41 18.54 -15.01 16.71
CA ASP A 41 18.40 -13.60 17.13
C ASP A 41 19.31 -12.62 16.38
N ARG A 42 20.49 -13.08 15.93
CA ARG A 42 21.39 -12.25 15.10
C ARG A 42 20.81 -12.04 13.71
N HIS A 43 20.35 -13.11 13.06
CA HIS A 43 19.74 -13.01 11.73
C HIS A 43 18.44 -12.21 11.76
N SER A 44 17.64 -12.33 12.82
CA SER A 44 16.45 -11.51 13.02
C SER A 44 16.79 -10.02 13.11
N ARG A 45 17.79 -9.62 13.91
CA ARG A 45 18.21 -8.22 14.01
C ARG A 45 18.77 -7.67 12.69
N LEU A 46 19.57 -8.47 11.99
CA LEU A 46 20.08 -8.10 10.66
C LEU A 46 18.96 -7.89 9.65
N PHE A 47 17.96 -8.78 9.63
CA PHE A 47 16.81 -8.67 8.74
C PHE A 47 15.99 -7.41 9.02
N HIS A 48 15.69 -7.11 10.29
CA HIS A 48 15.02 -5.86 10.67
C HIS A 48 15.85 -4.62 10.31
N GLY A 49 17.17 -4.67 10.51
CA GLY A 49 18.08 -3.59 10.09
C GLY A 49 18.03 -3.34 8.58
N ALA A 50 18.05 -4.41 7.77
CA ALA A 50 17.94 -4.31 6.32
C ALA A 50 16.59 -3.71 5.89
N VAL A 51 15.49 -4.13 6.52
CA VAL A 51 14.15 -3.58 6.25
C VAL A 51 14.07 -2.10 6.65
N ALA A 52 14.64 -1.72 7.80
CA ALA A 52 14.69 -0.32 8.23
C ALA A 52 15.49 0.55 7.25
N CYS A 53 16.63 0.07 6.76
CA CYS A 53 17.40 0.75 5.71
C CYS A 53 16.58 0.91 4.42
N LEU A 54 15.88 -0.13 3.99
CA LEU A 54 15.03 -0.08 2.79
C LEU A 54 13.88 0.91 2.91
N VAL A 55 13.20 0.92 4.06
CA VAL A 55 12.13 1.88 4.36
C VAL A 55 12.67 3.30 4.37
N THR A 56 13.82 3.51 5.03
CA THR A 56 14.45 4.84 5.12
C THR A 56 14.84 5.36 3.73
N ALA A 57 15.46 4.50 2.91
CA ALA A 57 15.78 4.83 1.52
C ALA A 57 14.51 5.14 0.71
N GLY A 58 13.46 4.32 0.85
CA GLY A 58 12.17 4.54 0.19
C GLY A 58 11.52 5.87 0.58
N SER A 59 11.45 6.18 1.88
CA SER A 59 10.93 7.45 2.40
C SER A 59 11.74 8.64 1.92
N PHE A 60 13.07 8.51 1.84
CA PHE A 60 13.92 9.54 1.25
C PHE A 60 13.60 9.76 -0.23
N LEU A 61 13.43 8.70 -1.03
CA LEU A 61 13.05 8.82 -2.44
C LEU A 61 11.66 9.46 -2.62
N VAL A 62 10.70 9.18 -1.73
CA VAL A 62 9.39 9.84 -1.70
C VAL A 62 9.52 11.33 -1.40
N LEU A 63 10.35 11.70 -0.43
CA LEU A 63 10.59 13.11 -0.11
C LEU A 63 11.26 13.81 -1.29
N LEU A 64 12.22 13.16 -1.94
CA LEU A 64 12.87 13.70 -3.14
C LEU A 64 11.88 13.91 -4.28
N THR A 65 10.96 12.97 -4.54
CA THR A 65 9.96 13.14 -5.60
C THR A 65 8.96 14.24 -5.25
N LEU A 66 8.55 14.39 -3.99
CA LEU A 66 7.73 15.51 -3.53
C LEU A 66 8.43 16.87 -3.71
N LEU A 67 9.72 16.95 -3.38
CA LEU A 67 10.51 18.18 -3.55
C LEU A 67 10.69 18.53 -5.04
N ARG A 68 10.95 17.53 -5.90
CA ARG A 68 11.02 17.71 -7.35
C ARG A 68 9.69 18.18 -7.93
N GLU A 69 8.59 17.57 -7.50
CA GLU A 69 7.25 17.94 -7.93
C GLU A 69 6.91 19.38 -7.52
N PHE A 70 7.25 19.78 -6.29
CA PHE A 70 7.08 21.15 -5.83
C PHE A 70 7.90 22.13 -6.66
N GLN A 71 9.19 21.85 -6.89
CA GLN A 71 10.03 22.69 -7.73
C GLN A 71 9.52 22.81 -9.16
N ALA A 72 8.99 21.73 -9.73
CA ALA A 72 8.45 21.72 -11.09
C ALA A 72 7.13 22.48 -11.23
N THR A 73 6.33 22.57 -10.16
CA THR A 73 4.96 23.14 -10.21
C THR A 73 4.83 24.47 -9.47
N ARG A 74 5.90 24.99 -8.85
CA ARG A 74 5.86 26.24 -8.07
C ARG A 74 5.52 27.48 -8.92
N ASP A 75 5.93 27.46 -10.18
CA ASP A 75 5.81 28.60 -11.10
C ASP A 75 4.56 28.48 -12.00
N HIS A 76 3.77 27.42 -11.83
CA HIS A 76 2.49 27.24 -12.55
C HIS A 76 1.40 28.15 -12.00
N ALA A 77 0.35 28.38 -12.81
CA ALA A 77 -0.85 29.06 -12.35
C ALA A 77 -1.44 28.35 -11.11
N PHE A 78 -2.00 29.12 -10.18
CA PHE A 78 -2.56 28.59 -8.93
C PHE A 78 -3.53 27.44 -9.14
N GLN A 79 -4.40 27.53 -10.16
CA GLN A 79 -5.38 26.48 -10.46
C GLN A 79 -4.72 25.15 -10.86
N ASP A 80 -3.65 25.19 -11.66
CA ASP A 80 -2.91 23.99 -12.07
C ASP A 80 -2.13 23.39 -10.91
N GLN A 81 -1.54 24.24 -10.06
CA GLN A 81 -0.88 23.82 -8.83
C GLN A 81 -1.88 23.14 -7.87
N ALA A 82 -3.02 23.79 -7.60
CA ALA A 82 -4.05 23.25 -6.72
C ALA A 82 -4.59 21.91 -7.24
N ARG A 83 -4.85 21.78 -8.55
CA ARG A 83 -5.26 20.53 -9.18
C ARG A 83 -4.22 19.43 -8.99
N ASN A 84 -2.94 19.75 -9.20
CA ASN A 84 -1.85 18.78 -9.05
C ASN A 84 -1.77 18.23 -7.61
N TRP A 85 -1.72 19.12 -6.63
CA TRP A 85 -1.61 18.74 -5.21
C TRP A 85 -2.87 18.05 -4.69
N MET A 86 -4.05 18.41 -5.20
CA MET A 86 -5.29 17.68 -4.92
C MET A 86 -5.17 16.21 -5.34
N TRP A 87 -4.72 15.93 -6.57
CA TRP A 87 -4.58 14.54 -7.04
C TRP A 87 -3.49 13.77 -6.29
N ILE A 88 -2.38 14.42 -5.93
CA ILE A 88 -1.38 13.82 -5.03
C ILE A 88 -2.02 13.47 -3.68
N GLY A 89 -2.81 14.38 -3.10
CA GLY A 89 -3.54 14.16 -1.86
C GLY A 89 -4.52 12.98 -1.93
N VAL A 90 -5.25 12.85 -3.04
CA VAL A 90 -6.11 11.68 -3.32
C VAL A 90 -5.28 10.39 -3.35
N GLY A 91 -4.13 10.41 -4.03
CA GLY A 91 -3.20 9.28 -4.05
C GLY A 91 -2.69 8.92 -2.66
N VAL A 92 -2.26 9.90 -1.87
CA VAL A 92 -1.80 9.73 -0.48
C VAL A 92 -2.91 9.13 0.40
N LEU A 93 -4.14 9.61 0.28
CA LEU A 93 -5.29 9.05 1.00
C LEU A 93 -5.53 7.59 0.60
N GLY A 94 -5.46 7.30 -0.70
CA GLY A 94 -5.53 5.93 -1.23
C GLY A 94 -4.47 5.02 -0.61
N GLN A 95 -3.21 5.46 -0.51
CA GLN A 95 -2.15 4.72 0.15
C GLN A 95 -2.41 4.53 1.65
N GLY A 96 -2.93 5.56 2.32
CA GLY A 96 -3.31 5.50 3.73
C GLY A 96 -4.35 4.40 3.98
N LEU A 97 -5.40 4.33 3.17
CA LEU A 97 -6.39 3.26 3.25
C LEU A 97 -5.79 1.88 2.92
N PHE A 98 -4.89 1.81 1.93
CA PHE A 98 -4.20 0.58 1.57
C PHE A 98 -3.26 0.06 2.66
N ALA A 99 -2.70 0.95 3.48
CA ALA A 99 -1.94 0.58 4.67
C ALA A 99 -2.87 0.20 5.84
N LEU A 100 -3.94 0.98 6.06
CA LEU A 100 -4.91 0.78 7.13
C LEU A 100 -5.53 -0.62 7.11
N ARG A 101 -5.80 -1.20 5.93
CA ARG A 101 -6.35 -2.56 5.83
C ARG A 101 -5.51 -3.62 6.57
N PHE A 102 -4.19 -3.49 6.57
CA PHE A 102 -3.31 -4.43 7.26
C PHE A 102 -3.28 -4.16 8.76
N LEU A 103 -3.35 -2.89 9.17
CA LEU A 103 -3.50 -2.54 10.58
C LEU A 103 -4.80 -3.11 11.15
N VAL A 104 -5.91 -2.94 10.42
CA VAL A 104 -7.22 -3.50 10.81
C VAL A 104 -7.18 -5.02 10.84
N GLN A 105 -6.57 -5.66 9.83
CA GLN A 105 -6.40 -7.12 9.82
C GLN A 105 -5.62 -7.57 11.05
N TRP A 106 -4.50 -6.91 11.37
CA TRP A 106 -3.70 -7.24 12.54
C TRP A 106 -4.52 -7.13 13.83
N ILE A 107 -5.17 -5.99 14.07
CA ILE A 107 -6.01 -5.78 15.26
C ILE A 107 -7.04 -6.90 15.40
N VAL A 108 -7.74 -7.26 14.31
CA VAL A 108 -8.75 -8.33 14.34
C VAL A 108 -8.12 -9.69 14.64
N THR A 109 -6.96 -10.02 14.05
CA THR A 109 -6.29 -11.29 14.32
C THR A 109 -5.77 -11.40 15.74
N GLU A 110 -5.33 -10.29 16.35
CA GLU A 110 -4.88 -10.26 17.74
C GLU A 110 -6.05 -10.51 18.69
N ILE A 111 -7.19 -9.85 18.44
CA ILE A 111 -8.42 -10.02 19.23
C ILE A 111 -8.95 -11.45 19.12
N LYS A 112 -8.91 -12.05 17.92
CA LYS A 112 -9.48 -13.39 17.67
C LYS A 112 -8.50 -14.53 17.86
N GLN A 113 -7.20 -14.25 18.02
CA GLN A 113 -6.10 -15.22 18.02
C GLN A 113 -6.14 -16.21 16.85
N GLN A 114 -6.67 -15.78 15.71
CA GLN A 114 -6.80 -16.58 14.50
C GLN A 114 -6.33 -15.75 13.31
N SER A 115 -5.54 -16.37 12.43
CA SER A 115 -5.06 -15.74 11.20
C SER A 115 -6.19 -15.63 10.16
N THR A 116 -7.10 -14.67 10.38
CA THR A 116 -8.28 -14.43 9.53
C THR A 116 -8.19 -13.07 8.84
N ILE A 117 -8.70 -12.99 7.61
CA ILE A 117 -8.83 -11.73 6.86
C ILE A 117 -10.27 -11.22 7.07
N PRO A 118 -10.47 -10.11 7.79
CA PRO A 118 -11.82 -9.63 8.08
C PRO A 118 -12.47 -9.01 6.82
N PRO A 119 -13.81 -9.06 6.68
CA PRO A 119 -14.52 -8.46 5.55
C PRO A 119 -14.14 -7.00 5.23
N VAL A 120 -13.90 -6.19 6.27
CA VAL A 120 -13.47 -4.78 6.17
C VAL A 120 -12.16 -4.61 5.38
N PHE A 121 -11.27 -5.63 5.36
CA PHE A 121 -10.06 -5.62 4.55
C PHE A 121 -10.37 -5.43 3.06
N TRP A 122 -11.40 -6.11 2.57
CA TRP A 122 -11.78 -6.05 1.15
C TRP A 122 -12.42 -4.71 0.81
N TYR A 123 -13.29 -4.19 1.68
CA TYR A 123 -13.92 -2.87 1.49
C TYR A 123 -12.88 -1.73 1.48
N LEU A 124 -11.94 -1.74 2.42
CA LEU A 124 -10.82 -0.79 2.43
C LEU A 124 -9.96 -0.92 1.18
N SER A 125 -9.72 -2.14 0.70
CA SER A 125 -8.93 -2.38 -0.52
C SER A 125 -9.61 -1.82 -1.76
N VAL A 126 -10.94 -1.97 -1.90
CA VAL A 126 -11.70 -1.38 -3.00
C VAL A 126 -11.63 0.15 -2.95
N ALA A 127 -11.90 0.75 -1.78
CA ALA A 127 -11.85 2.21 -1.61
C ALA A 127 -10.45 2.77 -1.93
N ALA A 128 -9.40 2.13 -1.41
CA ALA A 128 -8.01 2.49 -1.71
C ALA A 128 -7.70 2.38 -3.21
N SER A 129 -8.08 1.27 -3.85
CA SER A 129 -7.86 1.05 -5.28
C SER A 129 -8.55 2.11 -6.14
N LEU A 130 -9.79 2.48 -5.82
CA LEU A 130 -10.51 3.52 -6.57
C LEU A 130 -9.79 4.87 -6.47
N LEU A 131 -9.39 5.30 -5.28
CA LEU A 131 -8.64 6.55 -5.09
C LEU A 131 -7.30 6.53 -5.85
N LEU A 132 -6.55 5.43 -5.76
CA LEU A 132 -5.27 5.30 -6.45
C LEU A 132 -5.43 5.27 -7.97
N ILE A 133 -6.42 4.54 -8.51
CA ILE A 133 -6.71 4.54 -9.95
C ILE A 133 -7.05 5.95 -10.42
N SER A 134 -7.94 6.66 -9.71
CA SER A 134 -8.29 8.04 -10.05
C SER A 134 -7.08 8.96 -10.04
N SER A 135 -6.26 8.91 -8.99
CA SER A 135 -5.03 9.70 -8.88
C SER A 135 -4.04 9.40 -10.01
N HIS A 136 -3.75 8.13 -10.26
CA HIS A 136 -2.77 7.73 -11.28
C HIS A 136 -3.26 8.03 -12.71
N ALA A 137 -4.53 7.79 -13.02
CA ALA A 137 -5.10 8.08 -14.33
C ALA A 137 -5.05 9.59 -14.64
N GLN A 138 -5.40 10.43 -13.66
CA GLN A 138 -5.39 11.89 -13.82
C GLN A 138 -3.97 12.46 -14.00
N ARG A 139 -2.96 11.80 -13.43
CA ARG A 139 -1.54 12.13 -13.60
C ARG A 139 -0.92 11.49 -14.86
N GLY A 140 -1.68 10.75 -15.66
CA GLY A 140 -1.18 10.05 -16.85
C GLY A 140 -0.30 8.83 -16.54
N GLU A 141 -0.31 8.35 -15.29
CA GLU A 141 0.50 7.25 -14.80
C GLU A 141 -0.19 5.90 -15.06
N TRP A 142 -0.49 5.61 -16.34
CA TRP A 142 -1.37 4.52 -16.76
C TRP A 142 -0.92 3.13 -16.33
N LEU A 143 0.40 2.88 -16.27
CA LEU A 143 0.93 1.59 -15.83
C LEU A 143 0.50 1.26 -14.39
N TYR A 144 0.50 2.26 -13.50
CA TYR A 144 0.02 2.08 -12.12
C TYR A 144 -1.51 1.90 -12.08
N ALA A 145 -2.26 2.73 -12.81
CA ALA A 145 -3.72 2.67 -12.86
C ALA A 145 -4.22 1.29 -13.36
N ILE A 146 -3.61 0.74 -14.41
CA ILE A 146 -3.94 -0.58 -14.95
C ILE A 146 -3.57 -1.67 -13.95
N GLY A 147 -2.37 -1.61 -13.36
CA GLY A 147 -1.94 -2.59 -12.37
C GLY A 147 -2.89 -2.66 -11.17
N ILE A 148 -3.33 -1.52 -10.66
CA ILE A 148 -4.29 -1.46 -9.55
C ILE A 148 -5.69 -1.92 -9.98
N SER A 149 -6.13 -1.60 -11.20
CA SER A 149 -7.41 -2.08 -11.75
C SER A 149 -7.49 -3.61 -11.75
N THR A 150 -6.39 -4.29 -12.08
CA THR A 150 -6.33 -5.76 -12.02
C THR A 150 -6.55 -6.28 -10.59
N THR A 151 -5.96 -5.63 -9.59
CA THR A 151 -6.16 -6.01 -8.17
C THR A 151 -7.57 -5.70 -7.66
N LEU A 152 -8.19 -4.63 -8.16
CA LEU A 152 -9.56 -4.26 -7.82
C LEU A 152 -10.54 -5.38 -8.17
N PHE A 153 -10.37 -6.04 -9.31
CA PHE A 153 -11.20 -7.19 -9.69
C PHE A 153 -11.14 -8.33 -8.66
N VAL A 154 -9.95 -8.63 -8.14
CA VAL A 154 -9.76 -9.64 -7.09
C VAL A 154 -10.51 -9.25 -5.82
N TYR A 155 -10.42 -7.97 -5.41
CA TYR A 155 -11.10 -7.48 -4.21
C TYR A 155 -12.63 -7.54 -4.35
N LEU A 156 -13.16 -7.15 -5.51
CA LEU A 156 -14.60 -7.25 -5.80
C LEU A 156 -15.09 -8.70 -5.79
N ARG A 157 -14.34 -9.62 -6.42
CA ARG A 157 -14.63 -11.06 -6.36
C ARG A 157 -14.67 -11.56 -4.91
N ASN A 158 -13.70 -11.16 -4.09
CA ASN A 158 -13.65 -11.62 -2.71
C ASN A 158 -14.81 -11.06 -1.86
N ILE A 159 -15.26 -9.83 -2.12
CA ILE A 159 -16.49 -9.30 -1.49
C ILE A 159 -17.72 -10.10 -1.91
N TYR A 160 -17.83 -10.47 -3.19
CA TYR A 160 -18.91 -11.34 -3.66
C TYR A 160 -18.94 -12.66 -2.88
N TRP A 161 -17.78 -13.29 -2.67
CA TRP A 161 -17.66 -14.54 -1.92
C TRP A 161 -17.96 -14.37 -0.43
N VAL A 162 -17.54 -13.26 0.18
CA VAL A 162 -17.88 -12.97 1.58
C VAL A 162 -19.39 -12.78 1.76
N ARG A 163 -20.08 -12.18 0.79
CA ARG A 163 -21.53 -11.97 0.85
C ARG A 163 -22.35 -13.22 0.56
N HIS A 164 -21.89 -14.09 -0.34
CA HIS A 164 -22.64 -15.29 -0.78
C HIS A 164 -22.16 -16.60 -0.13
N GLY A 165 -20.88 -16.67 0.27
CA GLY A 165 -20.27 -17.84 0.93
C GLY A 165 -20.46 -17.88 2.45
N ALA A 166 -20.96 -16.80 3.05
CA ALA A 166 -21.44 -16.81 4.44
C ALA A 166 -22.69 -17.71 4.64
N GLY A 167 -23.29 -18.22 3.55
CA GLY A 167 -24.34 -19.25 3.60
C GLY A 167 -23.84 -20.70 3.62
N ALA A 168 -22.55 -20.97 3.40
CA ALA A 168 -22.02 -22.35 3.26
C ALA A 168 -21.09 -22.79 4.39
N SER A 169 -20.64 -21.89 5.26
CA SER A 169 -19.72 -22.19 6.38
C SER A 169 -20.42 -22.26 7.75
N ALA A 170 -21.75 -22.31 7.76
CA ALA A 170 -22.57 -22.51 8.97
C ALA A 170 -23.17 -23.93 9.08
N GLN A 171 -22.68 -24.89 8.27
CA GLN A 171 -23.19 -26.27 8.22
C GLN A 171 -22.12 -27.38 8.23
N GLU A 172 -20.85 -27.09 8.51
CA GLU A 172 -19.83 -28.10 8.83
C GLU A 172 -19.22 -27.83 10.21
#